data_AF-A0A0N7LRR1-F1
#
_entry.id   AF-A0A0N7LRR1-F1
#
_cell.length_a   1.000
_cell.length_b   1.000
_cell.length_c   1.000
_cell.angle_alpha   90.00
_cell.angle_beta   90.00
_cell.angle_gamma   90.00
#
_symmetry.space_group_name_H-M   'P 1'
#
loop_
_entity.id
_entity.type
_entity.pdbx_description
1 polymer ?
#
loop_
_entity_poly.entity_id
_entity_poly.type
_entity_poly.pdbx_seq_one_letter_code
_entity_poly.pdbx_strand_id
1 'polypeptide(L)'
;MATQSKHELSVIGFPKCGTSALMRIVEKDPRVYVVRTGNDSLEIPPKDLEGYRESAPACDVLAHKFVARAFTSQGTQELLQLNSEMSLVLCYRHPVKSLISWHNMHTKIAVTGRNKNHFAYKERDFYATASLSEYYERYAKERLCYDVHIGRLLETVPSSQLTIIAQEELAAAPDETGEALLNFVRTGERKKVCAGGSTAHRGYADKKRNSIEIPAEITEELEGIYSRTQSLLGAADVTFEMEPAQATAV
;
A
#
# COMPACT_ATOMS: atom_id res chain seq x y z
N MET A 1 -4.69 -24.16 -24.75
CA MET A 1 -4.36 -24.15 -23.31
C MET A 1 -4.05 -22.71 -22.95
N ALA A 2 -4.75 -22.12 -21.98
CA ALA A 2 -4.44 -20.76 -21.54
C ALA A 2 -3.06 -20.79 -20.89
N THR A 3 -2.11 -20.02 -21.43
CA THR A 3 -0.80 -19.83 -20.81
C THR A 3 -1.01 -18.99 -19.56
N GLN A 4 -0.87 -19.65 -18.41
CA GLN A 4 -0.92 -19.07 -17.07
C GLN A 4 0.12 -17.93 -16.96
N SER A 5 -0.15 -16.92 -16.12
CA SER A 5 0.77 -15.80 -15.90
C SER A 5 2.16 -16.28 -15.47
N LYS A 6 3.21 -15.60 -15.95
CA LYS A 6 4.60 -15.99 -15.62
C LYS A 6 5.02 -15.53 -14.22
N HIS A 7 4.46 -14.41 -13.75
CA HIS A 7 4.82 -13.80 -12.47
C HIS A 7 3.56 -13.33 -11.73
N GLU A 8 3.64 -13.29 -10.40
CA GLU A 8 2.58 -12.77 -9.54
C GLU A 8 3.07 -11.60 -8.69
N LEU A 9 2.25 -10.56 -8.62
CA LEU A 9 2.47 -9.36 -7.81
C LEU A 9 1.35 -9.21 -6.78
N SER A 10 1.70 -9.27 -5.50
CA SER A 10 0.81 -8.96 -4.39
C SER A 10 1.10 -7.58 -3.81
N VAL A 11 0.16 -6.65 -3.98
CA VAL A 11 0.21 -5.36 -3.27
C VAL A 11 -0.49 -5.47 -1.91
N ILE A 12 0.32 -5.39 -0.86
CA ILE A 12 -0.12 -5.22 0.53
C ILE A 12 0.17 -3.78 0.97
N GLY A 13 -0.39 -3.35 2.10
CA GLY A 13 -0.13 -1.99 2.54
C GLY A 13 -0.83 -1.57 3.81
N PHE A 14 -0.24 -0.55 4.42
CA PHE A 14 -0.84 0.19 5.51
C PHE A 14 -2.10 0.94 5.08
N PRO A 15 -2.92 1.41 6.03
CA PRO A 15 -4.10 2.18 5.67
C PRO A 15 -3.71 3.43 4.88
N LYS A 16 -4.43 3.65 3.77
CA LYS A 16 -4.35 4.90 2.97
C LYS A 16 -2.98 5.24 2.37
N CYS A 17 -2.12 4.25 2.17
CA CYS A 17 -0.78 4.41 1.59
C CYS A 17 -0.70 4.32 0.06
N GLY A 18 -1.81 4.46 -0.65
CA GLY A 18 -1.77 4.49 -2.12
C GLY A 18 -1.70 3.13 -2.83
N THR A 19 -1.99 2.00 -2.16
CA THR A 19 -2.09 0.68 -2.84
C THR A 19 -2.98 0.70 -4.08
N SER A 20 -4.15 1.34 -4.03
CA SER A 20 -5.03 1.48 -5.21
C SER A 20 -4.50 2.44 -6.27
N ALA A 21 -3.58 3.35 -5.94
CA ALA A 21 -2.90 4.17 -6.94
C ALA A 21 -1.84 3.33 -7.65
N LEU A 22 -1.03 2.59 -6.89
CA LEU A 22 -0.03 1.67 -7.44
C LEU A 22 -0.65 0.63 -8.38
N MET A 23 -1.75 -0.01 -7.97
CA MET A 23 -2.46 -0.98 -8.84
C MET A 23 -2.88 -0.37 -10.18
N ARG A 24 -3.38 0.87 -10.18
CA ARG A 24 -3.78 1.57 -11.42
C ARG A 24 -2.59 2.02 -12.27
N ILE A 25 -1.44 2.27 -11.65
CA ILE A 25 -0.20 2.61 -12.35
C ILE A 25 0.29 1.37 -13.11
N VAL A 26 0.42 0.23 -12.44
CA VAL A 26 0.91 -1.01 -13.07
C VAL A 26 -0.06 -1.56 -14.11
N GLU A 27 -1.37 -1.34 -13.95
CA GLU A 27 -2.41 -1.71 -14.93
C GLU A 27 -2.26 -0.99 -16.28
N LYS A 28 -1.50 0.11 -16.34
CA LYS A 28 -1.22 0.78 -17.62
C LYS A 28 -0.33 -0.07 -18.55
N ASP A 29 0.46 -1.00 -18.01
CA ASP A 29 1.29 -1.89 -18.81
C ASP A 29 0.42 -3.00 -19.42
N PRO A 30 0.37 -3.15 -20.76
CA PRO A 30 -0.50 -4.13 -21.43
C PRO A 30 -0.16 -5.59 -21.09
N ARG A 31 0.98 -5.85 -20.45
CA ARG A 31 1.40 -7.18 -20.01
C ARG A 31 0.93 -7.53 -18.60
N VAL A 32 0.27 -6.60 -17.91
CA VAL A 32 -0.22 -6.77 -16.54
C VAL A 32 -1.74 -6.98 -16.56
N TYR A 33 -2.21 -8.02 -15.89
CA TYR A 33 -3.62 -8.17 -15.58
C TYR A 33 -3.87 -7.91 -14.09
N VAL A 34 -4.67 -6.90 -13.79
CA VAL A 34 -5.05 -6.57 -12.41
C VAL A 34 -6.36 -7.26 -12.04
N VAL A 35 -6.31 -8.07 -11.00
CA VAL A 35 -7.48 -8.79 -10.49
C VAL A 35 -8.45 -7.82 -9.81
N ARG A 36 -9.71 -7.91 -10.19
CA ARG A 36 -10.83 -7.11 -9.67
C ARG A 36 -12.00 -8.04 -9.38
N THR A 37 -12.73 -7.77 -8.30
CA THR A 37 -14.03 -8.44 -8.09
C THR A 37 -15.09 -7.91 -9.05
N GLY A 38 -16.23 -8.60 -9.18
CA GLY A 38 -17.33 -8.19 -10.05
C GLY A 38 -17.93 -6.80 -9.80
N ASN A 39 -17.57 -6.11 -8.71
CA ASN A 39 -17.95 -4.71 -8.44
C ASN A 39 -16.81 -3.70 -8.69
N ASP A 40 -15.78 -4.11 -9.43
CA ASP A 40 -14.56 -3.34 -9.70
C ASP A 40 -13.67 -3.06 -8.46
N SER A 41 -13.92 -3.73 -7.33
CA SER A 41 -13.01 -3.68 -6.18
C SER A 41 -11.69 -4.37 -6.50
N LEU A 42 -10.59 -3.63 -6.27
CA LEU A 42 -9.22 -4.13 -6.34
C LEU A 42 -8.86 -5.07 -5.19
N GLU A 43 -9.62 -5.04 -4.10
CA GLU A 43 -9.38 -5.93 -2.96
C GLU A 43 -10.20 -7.21 -3.14
N ILE A 44 -9.49 -8.34 -3.19
CA ILE A 44 -10.08 -9.68 -3.34
C ILE A 44 -9.82 -10.53 -2.10
N PRO A 45 -10.71 -11.47 -1.74
CA PRO A 45 -10.42 -12.47 -0.72
C PRO A 45 -9.32 -13.43 -1.20
N PRO A 46 -8.32 -13.78 -0.36
CA PRO A 46 -7.24 -14.69 -0.76
C PRO A 46 -7.70 -16.06 -1.27
N LYS A 47 -8.74 -16.61 -0.64
CA LYS A 47 -9.38 -17.88 -1.03
C LYS A 47 -9.95 -17.90 -2.45
N ASP A 48 -10.20 -16.73 -3.03
CA ASP A 48 -10.79 -16.60 -4.37
C ASP A 48 -9.70 -16.44 -5.44
N LEU A 49 -8.42 -16.27 -5.06
CA LEU A 49 -7.31 -16.00 -5.99
C LEU A 49 -7.17 -17.10 -7.06
N GLU A 50 -7.36 -18.36 -6.70
CA GLU A 50 -7.23 -19.48 -7.64
C GLU A 50 -8.24 -19.39 -8.79
N GLY A 51 -9.49 -19.05 -8.49
CA GLY A 51 -10.50 -18.85 -9.53
C GLY A 51 -10.16 -17.67 -10.45
N TYR A 52 -9.48 -16.64 -9.94
CA TYR A 52 -8.98 -15.55 -10.76
C TYR A 52 -7.78 -15.96 -11.61
N ARG A 53 -6.88 -16.82 -11.12
CA ARG A 53 -5.76 -17.38 -11.92
C ARG A 53 -6.27 -18.17 -13.11
N GLU A 54 -7.28 -19.01 -12.90
CA GLU A 54 -7.87 -19.85 -13.95
C GLU A 54 -8.61 -19.03 -15.02
N SER A 55 -9.20 -17.90 -14.63
CA SER A 55 -10.00 -17.03 -15.52
C SER A 55 -9.23 -15.84 -16.10
N ALA A 56 -8.00 -15.60 -15.64
CA ALA A 56 -7.18 -14.49 -16.11
C ALA A 56 -6.83 -14.67 -17.60
N PRO A 57 -6.86 -13.58 -18.39
CA PRO A 57 -6.30 -13.61 -19.73
C PRO A 57 -4.78 -13.87 -19.68
N ALA A 58 -4.22 -14.35 -20.79
CA ALA A 58 -2.78 -14.50 -20.91
C ALA A 58 -2.09 -13.14 -20.69
N CYS A 59 -1.23 -13.09 -19.68
CA CYS A 59 -0.48 -11.91 -19.26
C CYS A 59 0.90 -12.34 -18.75
N ASP A 60 1.85 -11.41 -18.68
CA ASP A 60 3.15 -11.71 -18.05
C ASP A 60 3.06 -11.61 -16.52
N VAL A 61 2.27 -10.65 -16.01
CA VAL A 61 2.13 -10.40 -14.57
C VAL A 61 0.65 -10.41 -14.17
N LEU A 62 0.30 -11.28 -13.23
CA LEU A 62 -0.98 -11.25 -12.53
C LEU A 62 -0.82 -10.42 -11.25
N ALA A 63 -1.51 -9.29 -11.16
CA ALA A 63 -1.40 -8.38 -10.04
C ALA A 63 -2.67 -8.38 -9.19
N HIS A 64 -2.53 -8.51 -7.88
CA HIS A 64 -3.65 -8.54 -6.94
C HIS A 64 -3.30 -7.76 -5.66
N LYS A 65 -4.33 -7.40 -4.90
CA LYS A 65 -4.18 -6.53 -3.73
C LYS A 65 -4.89 -7.13 -2.51
N PHE A 66 -4.13 -7.25 -1.42
CA PHE A 66 -4.58 -7.79 -0.13
C PHE A 66 -4.28 -6.80 0.99
N VAL A 67 -5.18 -5.83 1.20
CA VAL A 67 -4.97 -4.80 2.25
C VAL A 67 -4.90 -5.44 3.63
N ALA A 68 -4.11 -4.85 4.52
CA ALA A 68 -4.06 -5.20 5.94
C ALA A 68 -3.58 -6.62 6.29
N ARG A 69 -3.18 -7.45 5.32
CA ARG A 69 -2.60 -8.77 5.59
C ARG A 69 -1.20 -8.70 6.19
N ALA A 70 -0.46 -7.64 5.88
CA ALA A 70 0.87 -7.37 6.45
C ALA A 70 0.87 -7.10 7.96
N PHE A 71 -0.28 -6.86 8.59
CA PHE A 71 -0.35 -6.46 10.00
C PHE A 71 -0.27 -7.64 10.97
N THR A 72 -0.33 -8.87 10.46
CA THR A 72 -0.34 -10.08 11.28
C THR A 72 0.59 -11.11 10.67
N SER A 73 1.39 -11.79 11.50
CA SER A 73 2.26 -12.88 11.04
C SER A 73 1.46 -13.98 10.33
N GLN A 74 0.26 -14.31 10.83
CA GLN A 74 -0.65 -15.24 10.18
C GLN A 74 -1.05 -14.77 8.78
N GLY A 75 -1.46 -13.50 8.63
CA GLY A 75 -1.82 -12.94 7.33
C GLY A 75 -0.66 -12.98 6.33
N THR A 76 0.57 -12.69 6.76
CA THR A 76 1.77 -12.83 5.92
C THR A 76 2.02 -14.29 5.52
N GLN A 77 1.93 -15.23 6.46
CA GLN A 77 2.11 -16.66 6.18
C GLN A 77 1.04 -17.21 5.22
N GLU A 78 -0.22 -16.82 5.40
CA GLU A 78 -1.31 -17.19 4.48
C GLU A 78 -1.01 -16.72 3.05
N LEU A 79 -0.44 -15.52 2.87
CA LEU A 79 -0.06 -15.03 1.55
C LEU A 79 1.05 -15.87 0.92
N LEU A 80 2.11 -16.19 1.69
CA LEU A 80 3.22 -17.01 1.21
C LEU A 80 2.78 -18.45 0.88
N GLN A 81 1.74 -18.97 1.55
CA GLN A 81 1.16 -20.28 1.25
C GLN A 81 0.35 -20.31 -0.05
N LEU A 82 -0.20 -19.18 -0.50
CA LEU A 82 -0.96 -19.11 -1.76
C LEU A 82 -0.07 -19.23 -3.00
N ASN A 83 1.15 -18.72 -2.89
CA ASN A 83 2.22 -18.87 -3.87
C ASN A 83 3.54 -18.41 -3.23
N SER A 84 4.46 -19.36 -3.03
CA SER A 84 5.76 -19.09 -2.42
C SER A 84 6.72 -18.29 -3.29
N GLU A 85 6.42 -18.10 -4.58
CA GLU A 85 7.23 -17.36 -5.55
C GLU A 85 6.69 -15.96 -5.85
N MET A 86 5.59 -15.55 -5.21
CA MET A 86 4.99 -14.24 -5.46
C MET A 86 5.91 -13.11 -5.01
N SER A 87 5.94 -12.03 -5.80
CA SER A 87 6.55 -10.78 -5.38
C SER A 87 5.58 -10.01 -4.49
N LEU A 88 6.00 -9.70 -3.27
CA LEU A 88 5.26 -8.88 -2.31
C LEU A 88 5.69 -7.42 -2.40
N VAL A 89 4.71 -6.53 -2.47
CA VAL A 89 4.93 -5.08 -2.37
C VAL A 89 4.19 -4.51 -1.19
N LEU A 90 4.91 -3.93 -0.26
CA LEU A 90 4.34 -3.19 0.86
C LEU A 90 4.34 -1.70 0.56
N CYS A 91 3.15 -1.11 0.46
CA CYS A 91 3.02 0.34 0.47
C CYS A 91 2.88 0.88 1.90
N TYR A 92 3.58 1.96 2.21
CA TYR A 92 3.40 2.73 3.44
C TYR A 92 3.31 4.24 3.14
N ARG A 93 2.87 5.04 4.10
CA ARG A 93 2.78 6.50 3.98
C ARG A 93 3.01 7.08 5.34
N HIS A 94 3.68 8.23 5.44
CA HIS A 94 3.86 8.98 6.68
C HIS A 94 2.67 8.81 7.66
N PRO A 95 2.88 8.26 8.87
CA PRO A 95 1.80 7.74 9.72
C PRO A 95 0.80 8.81 10.14
N VAL A 96 1.26 10.04 10.42
CA VAL A 96 0.39 11.20 10.67
C VAL A 96 -0.60 11.45 9.53
N LYS A 97 -0.10 11.47 8.28
CA LYS A 97 -0.95 11.66 7.09
C LYS A 97 -1.90 10.47 6.89
N SER A 98 -1.44 9.26 7.22
CA SER A 98 -2.24 8.03 7.16
C SER A 98 -3.39 8.08 8.16
N LEU A 99 -3.13 8.46 9.42
CA LEU A 99 -4.13 8.64 10.47
C LEU A 99 -5.25 9.60 10.03
N ILE A 100 -4.90 10.81 9.60
CA ILE A 100 -5.86 11.81 9.11
C ILE A 100 -6.66 11.25 7.92
N SER A 101 -5.98 10.66 6.95
CA SER A 101 -6.61 10.11 5.75
C SER A 101 -7.60 9.00 6.08
N TRP A 102 -7.28 8.21 7.09
CA TRP A 102 -8.05 7.05 7.48
C TRP A 102 -9.28 7.42 8.31
N HIS A 103 -9.08 8.27 9.33
CA HIS A 103 -10.15 8.86 10.13
C HIS A 103 -11.20 9.51 9.23
N ASN A 104 -10.80 10.41 8.33
CA ASN A 104 -11.71 11.07 7.39
C ASN A 104 -12.52 10.09 6.51
N MET A 105 -11.89 9.00 6.07
CA MET A 105 -12.59 8.00 5.27
C MET A 105 -13.67 7.30 6.10
N HIS A 106 -13.35 6.88 7.32
CA HIS A 106 -14.31 6.21 8.20
C HIS A 106 -15.44 7.13 8.64
N THR A 107 -15.14 8.37 9.02
CA THR A 107 -16.16 9.38 9.32
C THR A 107 -17.08 9.60 8.13
N LYS A 108 -16.54 9.74 6.92
CA LYS A 108 -17.37 9.87 5.71
C LYS A 108 -18.26 8.65 5.49
N ILE A 109 -17.76 7.43 5.68
CA ILE A 109 -18.55 6.20 5.54
C ILE A 109 -19.67 6.16 6.59
N ALA A 110 -19.34 6.45 7.85
CA ALA A 110 -20.29 6.47 8.97
C ALA A 110 -21.42 7.49 8.76
N VAL A 111 -21.06 8.71 8.35
CA VAL A 111 -22.02 9.81 8.15
C VAL A 111 -22.85 9.62 6.89
N THR A 112 -22.24 9.23 5.77
CA THR A 112 -22.95 9.19 4.47
C THR A 112 -23.66 7.87 4.19
N GLY A 113 -23.30 6.78 4.88
CA GLY A 113 -23.87 5.45 4.63
C GLY A 113 -23.60 4.86 3.24
N ARG A 114 -22.64 5.43 2.49
CA ARG A 114 -22.31 4.98 1.11
C ARG A 114 -21.79 3.55 1.01
N ASN A 115 -21.36 2.95 2.13
CA ASN A 115 -21.01 1.54 2.19
C ASN A 115 -21.53 0.93 3.50
N LYS A 116 -22.77 0.40 3.46
CA LYS A 116 -23.45 -0.14 4.64
C LYS A 116 -22.80 -1.40 5.22
N ASN A 117 -22.00 -2.10 4.41
CA ASN A 117 -21.33 -3.33 4.84
C ASN A 117 -19.99 -3.05 5.55
N HIS A 118 -19.47 -1.83 5.44
CA HIS A 118 -18.23 -1.43 6.09
C HIS A 118 -18.42 -1.29 7.61
N PHE A 119 -17.47 -1.78 8.42
CA PHE A 119 -17.57 -1.74 9.89
C PHE A 119 -17.77 -0.32 10.44
N ALA A 120 -17.14 0.68 9.83
CA ALA A 120 -17.35 2.09 10.19
C ALA A 120 -18.82 2.55 10.08
N TYR A 121 -19.62 1.94 9.20
CA TYR A 121 -21.07 2.19 9.17
C TYR A 121 -21.83 1.39 10.25
N LYS A 122 -21.37 0.17 10.55
CA LYS A 122 -21.99 -0.67 11.59
C LYS A 122 -21.82 -0.07 12.99
N GLU A 123 -20.67 0.54 13.26
CA GLU A 123 -20.36 1.28 14.49
C GLU A 123 -20.43 2.81 14.26
N ARG A 124 -21.42 3.26 13.47
CA ARG A 124 -21.48 4.66 13.01
C ARG A 124 -21.41 5.69 14.13
N ASP A 125 -21.99 5.40 15.30
CA ASP A 125 -22.09 6.36 16.40
C ASP A 125 -20.69 6.73 16.89
N PHE A 126 -19.74 5.78 16.90
CA PHE A 126 -18.35 6.06 17.18
C PHE A 126 -17.68 6.79 16.00
N TYR A 127 -17.66 6.19 14.80
CA TYR A 127 -16.84 6.73 13.70
C TYR A 127 -17.33 8.06 13.13
N ALA A 128 -18.61 8.40 13.31
CA ALA A 128 -19.17 9.67 12.86
C ALA A 128 -18.76 10.85 13.75
N THR A 129 -18.48 10.62 15.04
CA THR A 129 -18.25 11.69 16.02
C THR A 129 -16.90 11.62 16.71
N ALA A 130 -16.17 10.50 16.62
CA ALA A 130 -14.89 10.32 17.29
C ALA A 130 -13.91 11.43 16.92
N SER A 131 -13.33 12.04 17.94
CA SER A 131 -12.14 12.86 17.79
C SER A 131 -11.00 12.03 17.21
N LEU A 132 -9.99 12.71 16.66
CA LEU A 132 -8.83 12.02 16.09
C LEU A 132 -8.03 11.27 17.17
N SER A 133 -8.01 11.78 18.41
CA SER A 133 -7.40 11.13 19.57
C SER A 133 -8.13 9.84 19.96
N GLU A 134 -9.45 9.87 20.09
CA GLU A 134 -10.25 8.67 20.41
C GLU A 134 -10.13 7.62 19.30
N TYR A 135 -10.13 8.06 18.05
CA TYR A 135 -9.92 7.18 16.89
C TYR A 135 -8.52 6.56 16.91
N TYR A 136 -7.49 7.34 17.25
CA TYR A 136 -6.13 6.85 17.36
C TYR A 136 -6.02 5.76 18.43
N GLU A 137 -6.40 6.07 19.67
CA GLU A 137 -6.27 5.17 20.81
C GLU A 137 -7.12 3.90 20.65
N ARG A 138 -8.37 4.02 20.19
CA ARG A 138 -9.26 2.85 20.08
C ARG A 138 -8.96 1.98 18.87
N TYR A 139 -8.43 2.55 17.78
CA TYR A 139 -8.47 1.85 16.49
C TYR A 139 -7.17 1.92 15.68
N ALA A 140 -6.51 3.08 15.61
CA ALA A 140 -5.39 3.27 14.69
C ALA A 140 -4.02 2.88 15.28
N LYS A 141 -3.82 3.05 16.58
CA LYS A 141 -2.51 2.93 17.26
C LYS A 141 -1.75 1.67 16.89
N GLU A 142 -2.32 0.50 17.18
CA GLU A 142 -1.69 -0.79 16.89
C GLU A 142 -1.39 -1.02 15.40
N ARG A 143 -2.16 -0.40 14.50
CA ARG A 143 -2.04 -0.57 13.04
C ARG A 143 -1.08 0.42 12.41
N LEU A 144 -0.75 1.49 13.11
CA LEU A 144 0.21 2.50 12.68
C LEU A 144 1.62 2.27 13.24
N CYS A 145 1.84 1.24 14.08
CA CYS A 145 3.16 0.75 14.52
C CYS A 145 3.95 0.10 13.37
N TYR A 146 4.30 0.89 12.35
CA TYR A 146 4.89 0.41 11.11
C TYR A 146 6.23 -0.29 11.32
N ASP A 147 7.06 0.24 12.22
CA ASP A 147 8.34 -0.33 12.60
C ASP A 147 8.22 -1.80 13.05
N VAL A 148 7.21 -2.10 13.87
CA VAL A 148 6.93 -3.46 14.34
C VAL A 148 6.46 -4.35 13.19
N HIS A 149 5.51 -3.88 12.37
CA HIS A 149 4.93 -4.68 11.29
C HIS A 149 5.92 -4.93 10.15
N ILE A 150 6.71 -3.91 9.79
CA ILE A 150 7.76 -4.01 8.77
C ILE A 150 8.89 -4.90 9.28
N GLY A 151 9.33 -4.75 10.53
CA GLY A 151 10.35 -5.63 11.12
C GLY A 151 9.99 -7.11 10.99
N ARG A 152 8.76 -7.48 11.38
CA ARG A 152 8.25 -8.86 11.22
C ARG A 152 8.21 -9.32 9.77
N LEU A 153 7.86 -8.42 8.84
CA LEU A 153 7.83 -8.76 7.42
C LEU A 153 9.23 -9.06 6.90
N LEU A 154 10.23 -8.26 7.30
CA LEU A 154 11.64 -8.47 6.94
C LEU A 154 12.21 -9.76 7.52
N GLU A 155 11.73 -10.21 8.68
CA GLU A 155 12.12 -11.50 9.28
C GLU A 155 11.48 -12.70 8.57
N THR A 156 10.35 -12.52 7.89
CA THR A 156 9.54 -13.62 7.35
C THR A 156 9.67 -13.77 5.83
N VAL A 157 9.78 -12.66 5.11
CA VAL A 157 9.77 -12.64 3.64
C VAL A 157 11.19 -12.43 3.13
N PRO A 158 11.69 -13.30 2.24
CA PRO A 158 12.99 -13.11 1.60
C PRO A 158 13.08 -11.72 0.94
N SER A 159 14.22 -11.04 1.10
CA SER A 159 14.43 -9.74 0.48
C SER A 159 14.26 -9.82 -1.04
N SER A 160 14.65 -10.90 -1.71
CA SER A 160 14.43 -11.09 -3.15
C SER A 160 12.96 -11.07 -3.59
N GLN A 161 12.02 -11.24 -2.66
CA GLN A 161 10.58 -11.26 -2.92
C GLN A 161 9.85 -10.03 -2.39
N LEU A 162 10.51 -9.16 -1.62
CA LEU A 162 9.86 -8.03 -0.94
C LEU A 162 10.35 -6.69 -1.46
N THR A 163 9.44 -5.83 -1.91
CA THR A 163 9.73 -4.42 -2.16
C THR A 163 8.84 -3.54 -1.29
N ILE A 164 9.40 -2.48 -0.71
CA ILE A 164 8.69 -1.52 0.14
C ILE A 164 8.73 -0.16 -0.55
N ILE A 165 7.56 0.47 -0.69
CA ILE A 165 7.38 1.72 -1.43
C ILE A 165 6.68 2.74 -0.52
N ALA A 166 7.28 3.92 -0.36
CA ALA A 166 6.60 5.03 0.28
C ALA A 166 5.59 5.67 -0.68
N GLN A 167 4.40 6.02 -0.20
CA GLN A 167 3.41 6.72 -1.00
C GLN A 167 3.94 8.07 -1.48
N GLU A 168 4.77 8.73 -0.67
CA GLU A 168 5.46 9.95 -1.03
C GLU A 168 6.35 9.78 -2.27
N GLU A 169 7.11 8.69 -2.37
CA GLU A 169 7.95 8.34 -3.53
C GLU A 169 7.07 8.03 -4.75
N LEU A 170 6.06 7.18 -4.57
CA LEU A 170 5.09 6.84 -5.61
C LEU A 170 4.40 8.09 -6.17
N ALA A 171 4.10 9.08 -5.33
CA ALA A 171 3.45 10.31 -5.76
C ALA A 171 4.41 11.26 -6.50
N ALA A 172 5.71 11.18 -6.23
CA ALA A 172 6.73 11.99 -6.88
C ALA A 172 7.07 11.46 -8.29
N ALA A 173 7.17 10.14 -8.45
CA ALA A 173 7.57 9.49 -9.71
C ALA A 173 6.69 8.26 -9.99
N PRO A 174 5.40 8.43 -10.28
CA PRO A 174 4.44 7.33 -10.36
C PRO A 174 4.77 6.33 -11.46
N ASP A 175 5.08 6.81 -12.67
CA ASP A 175 5.31 5.93 -13.82
C ASP A 175 6.65 5.20 -13.68
N GLU A 176 7.70 5.89 -13.24
CA GLU A 176 9.02 5.31 -12.98
C GLU A 176 9.00 4.29 -11.83
N THR A 177 8.24 4.57 -10.78
CA THR A 177 8.02 3.61 -9.67
C THR A 177 7.28 2.37 -10.18
N GLY A 178 6.28 2.55 -11.05
CA GLY A 178 5.55 1.45 -11.69
C GLY A 178 6.45 0.57 -12.55
N GLU A 179 7.29 1.18 -13.38
CA GLU A 179 8.26 0.48 -14.23
C GLU A 179 9.31 -0.28 -13.40
N ALA A 180 9.89 0.37 -12.39
CA ALA A 180 10.86 -0.27 -11.49
C ALA A 180 10.25 -1.46 -10.76
N LEU A 181 8.98 -1.34 -10.33
CA LEU A 181 8.26 -2.45 -9.73
C LEU A 181 8.05 -3.61 -10.70
N LEU A 182 7.59 -3.35 -11.91
CA LEU A 182 7.39 -4.41 -12.90
C LEU A 182 8.70 -5.06 -13.33
N ASN A 183 9.82 -4.31 -13.33
CA ASN A 183 11.14 -4.89 -13.51
C ASN A 183 11.48 -5.85 -12.37
N PHE A 184 11.35 -5.41 -11.12
CA PHE A 184 11.59 -6.24 -9.94
C PHE A 184 10.77 -7.54 -9.97
N VAL A 185 9.49 -7.47 -10.31
CA VAL A 185 8.61 -8.65 -10.39
C VAL A 185 9.09 -9.66 -11.46
N ARG A 186 9.65 -9.17 -12.57
CA ARG A 186 10.08 -10.02 -13.70
C ARG A 186 11.49 -10.56 -13.55
N THR A 187 12.39 -9.79 -12.93
CA THR A 187 13.83 -10.12 -12.90
C THR A 187 14.39 -10.35 -11.50
N GLY A 188 13.65 -9.98 -10.45
CA GLY A 188 14.14 -9.95 -9.07
C GLY A 188 15.08 -8.78 -8.76
N GLU A 189 15.37 -7.92 -9.74
CA GLU A 189 16.33 -6.83 -9.59
C GLU A 189 15.61 -5.49 -9.30
N ARG A 190 16.04 -4.82 -8.23
CA ARG A 190 15.62 -3.44 -7.95
C ARG A 190 16.43 -2.48 -8.80
N LYS A 191 15.73 -1.64 -9.55
CA LYS A 191 16.34 -0.54 -10.30
C LYS A 191 16.19 0.76 -9.53
N LYS A 192 17.14 1.66 -9.76
CA LYS A 192 17.03 3.06 -9.35
C LYS A 192 15.82 3.70 -10.01
N VAL A 193 15.10 4.51 -9.25
CA VAL A 193 13.97 5.30 -9.72
C VAL A 193 14.46 6.74 -9.83
N CYS A 194 14.55 7.23 -11.07
CA CYS A 194 14.84 8.64 -11.31
C CYS A 194 13.53 9.41 -11.18
N ALA A 195 13.48 10.42 -10.30
CA ALA A 195 12.33 11.32 -10.27
C ALA A 195 12.37 12.20 -11.54
N GLY A 196 11.75 11.74 -12.63
CA GLY A 196 11.46 12.57 -13.79
C GLY A 196 10.47 13.66 -13.41
N GLY A 197 10.49 14.79 -14.13
CA GLY A 197 9.62 15.96 -13.92
C GLY A 197 8.13 15.72 -14.17
N SER A 198 7.61 14.53 -13.84
CA SER A 198 6.19 14.22 -13.86
C SER A 198 5.46 15.17 -12.92
N THR A 199 4.32 15.67 -13.38
CA THR A 199 3.45 16.51 -12.56
C THR A 199 3.00 15.71 -11.34
N ALA A 200 3.58 16.00 -10.17
CA ALA A 200 3.22 15.38 -8.91
C ALA A 200 1.70 15.22 -8.79
N HIS A 201 1.21 13.99 -8.88
CA HIS A 201 -0.22 13.74 -8.80
C HIS A 201 -0.64 13.85 -7.33
N ARG A 202 -1.16 15.03 -6.95
CA ARG A 202 -1.88 15.17 -5.67
C ARG A 202 -3.04 14.19 -5.69
N GLY A 203 -2.93 13.13 -4.89
CA GLY A 203 -4.01 12.17 -4.72
C GLY A 203 -5.32 12.87 -4.37
N TYR A 204 -6.44 12.27 -4.78
CA TYR A 204 -7.82 12.72 -4.51
C TYR A 204 -8.11 13.08 -3.03
N ALA A 205 -7.22 12.59 -2.18
CA ALA A 205 -7.18 12.62 -0.74
C ALA A 205 -6.69 13.96 -0.16
N ASP A 206 -5.80 14.71 -0.83
CA ASP A 206 -5.03 15.78 -0.16
C ASP A 206 -5.60 17.20 -0.32
N LYS A 207 -6.70 17.38 -1.07
CA LYS A 207 -7.25 18.71 -1.38
C LYS A 207 -8.07 19.40 -0.26
N LYS A 208 -8.36 18.73 0.87
CA LYS A 208 -9.23 19.27 1.95
C LYS A 208 -8.74 19.00 3.39
N ARG A 209 -7.46 18.70 3.61
CA ARG A 209 -6.98 18.08 4.87
C ARG A 209 -6.25 18.98 5.85
N ASN A 210 -6.14 20.28 5.58
CA ASN A 210 -5.24 21.19 6.31
C ASN A 210 -5.85 21.82 7.58
N SER A 211 -6.85 21.21 8.23
CA SER A 211 -7.52 21.84 9.39
C SER A 211 -7.86 20.89 10.54
N ILE A 212 -7.33 19.67 10.55
CA ILE A 212 -7.56 18.75 11.67
C ILE A 212 -6.36 18.83 12.59
N GLU A 213 -6.58 19.39 13.78
CA GLU A 213 -5.58 19.45 14.85
C GLU A 213 -5.36 18.04 15.42
N ILE A 214 -4.10 17.66 15.55
CA ILE A 214 -3.68 16.39 16.16
C ILE A 214 -2.99 16.74 17.48
N PRO A 215 -3.30 16.04 18.58
CA PRO A 215 -2.53 16.21 19.82
C PRO A 215 -1.02 16.04 19.58
N ALA A 216 -0.23 16.89 20.23
CA ALA A 216 1.23 16.86 20.11
C ALA A 216 1.81 15.48 20.46
N GLU A 217 1.32 14.86 21.54
CA GLU A 217 1.77 13.54 22.00
C GLU A 217 1.59 12.45 20.94
N ILE A 218 0.44 12.42 20.24
CA ILE A 218 0.19 11.48 19.15
C ILE A 218 1.11 11.78 17.97
N THR A 219 1.33 13.06 17.66
CA THR A 219 2.24 13.45 16.58
C THR A 219 3.66 12.97 16.88
N GLU A 220 4.18 13.27 18.07
CA GLU A 220 5.51 12.83 18.51
C GLU A 220 5.67 11.31 18.49
N GLU A 221 4.66 10.56 18.95
CA GLU A 221 4.68 9.09 18.89
C GLU A 221 4.77 8.59 17.45
N LEU A 222 3.93 9.14 16.55
CA LEU A 222 3.90 8.74 15.14
C LEU A 222 5.17 9.15 14.38
N GLU A 223 5.76 10.31 14.69
CA GLU A 223 7.06 10.72 14.15
C GLU A 223 8.17 9.78 14.64
N GLY A 224 8.13 9.37 15.91
CA GLY A 224 9.05 8.37 16.46
C GLY A 224 8.95 7.03 15.73
N ILE A 225 7.73 6.54 15.48
CA ILE A 225 7.49 5.33 14.67
C ILE A 225 8.04 5.49 13.25
N TYR A 226 7.79 6.65 12.62
CA TYR A 226 8.26 6.92 11.28
C TYR A 226 9.79 6.91 11.19
N SER A 227 10.48 7.57 12.13
CA SER A 227 11.94 7.60 12.21
C SER A 227 12.56 6.20 12.35
N ARG A 228 12.00 5.37 13.24
CA ARG A 228 12.44 3.96 13.38
C ARG A 228 12.18 3.15 12.12
N THR A 229 11.04 3.39 11.45
CA THR A 229 10.74 2.77 10.16
C THR A 229 11.78 3.14 9.11
N GLN A 230 12.15 4.42 8.97
CA GLN A 230 13.18 4.85 8.02
C GLN A 230 14.53 4.22 8.31
N SER A 231 14.89 4.06 9.58
CA SER A 231 16.14 3.42 10.00
C SER A 231 16.15 1.91 9.65
N LEU A 232 15.03 1.21 9.86
CA LEU A 232 14.88 -0.19 9.44
C LEU A 232 15.01 -0.35 7.93
N LEU A 233 14.35 0.52 7.16
CA LEU A 233 14.40 0.48 5.70
C LEU A 233 15.79 0.84 5.16
N GLY A 234 16.47 1.82 5.75
CA GLY A 234 17.84 2.19 5.33
C GLY A 234 18.87 1.09 5.57
N ALA A 235 18.60 0.16 6.50
CA ALA A 235 19.43 -1.02 6.74
C ALA A 235 19.04 -2.22 5.86
N ALA A 236 17.88 -2.17 5.20
CA ALA A 236 17.32 -3.28 4.44
C ALA A 236 17.38 -3.01 2.93
N ASP A 237 17.94 -3.93 2.15
CA ASP A 237 17.89 -3.88 0.68
C ASP A 237 16.50 -4.34 0.19
N VAL A 238 15.49 -3.49 0.39
CA VAL A 238 14.07 -3.74 0.06
C VAL A 238 13.36 -2.54 -0.54
N THR A 239 14.02 -1.39 -0.71
CA THR A 239 13.43 -0.18 -1.30
C THR A 239 14.06 0.12 -2.66
N PHE A 240 13.39 0.91 -3.49
CA PHE A 240 14.05 1.49 -4.65
C PHE A 240 14.97 2.63 -4.24
N GLU A 241 16.15 2.69 -4.85
CA GLU A 241 17.02 3.85 -4.71
C GLU A 241 16.43 5.01 -5.52
N MET A 242 16.01 6.07 -4.83
CA MET A 242 15.51 7.29 -5.47
C MET A 242 16.68 8.20 -5.83
N GLU A 243 16.88 8.47 -7.12
CA GLU A 243 17.84 9.51 -7.53
C GLU A 243 17.15 10.87 -7.53
N PRO A 244 17.79 11.91 -6.95
CA PRO A 244 17.26 13.27 -7.03
C PRO A 244 17.13 13.66 -8.50
N ALA A 245 16.03 14.35 -8.82
CA ALA A 245 15.81 14.91 -10.15
C ALA A 245 17.06 15.72 -10.54
N GLN A 246 17.70 15.35 -11.67
CA GLN A 246 18.79 16.16 -12.19
C GLN A 246 18.22 17.55 -12.47
N ALA A 247 18.78 18.57 -11.82
CA ALA A 247 18.43 19.94 -12.11
C ALA A 247 18.74 20.19 -13.59
N THR A 248 17.70 20.24 -14.42
CA THR A 248 17.84 20.69 -15.80
C THR A 248 18.33 22.14 -15.72
N ALA A 249 19.60 22.36 -16.01
CA ALA A 249 20.14 23.69 -16.24
C ALA A 249 19.32 24.33 -17.37
N VAL A 250 18.58 25.37 -17.03
CA VAL A 250 17.86 26.23 -17.99
C VAL A 250 18.85 27.25 -18.53
#